data_AF-A0A6A6K541-F1
#
_entry.id   AF-A0A6A6K541-F1
#
_cell.length_a   1.000
_cell.length_b   1.000
_cell.length_c   1.000
_cell.angle_alpha   90.00
_cell.angle_beta   90.00
_cell.angle_gamma   90.00
#
_symmetry.space_group_name_H-M   'P 1'
#
loop_
_entity.id
_entity.type
_entity.pdbx_description
1 polymer ?
#
loop_
_entity_poly.entity_id
_entity_poly.type
_entity_poly.pdbx_seq_one_letter_code
_entity_poly.pdbx_strand_id
1 'polypeptide(L)'
;MIITGDDSFGLEVSQNSDGYYLSQAKYASDLLSRAGITDSKIVSTPLELNCKLTLLDGTPLNDPTLYRQLVGSFVYLTITRPDISYAIYLVSQFMSAPRSTHFSAVLRILRYIKGTLFYGLHFSATSSLVLSGYSNVDWAGDLIDCRSTTGYYFFLGNSLISWRSKKQTVVARSSTESEYRALADATSELLWLR
;
A
#
# COMPACT_ATOMS: atom_id res chain seq x y z
N MET A 1 -27.11 14.19 3.13
CA MET A 1 -27.01 14.05 4.59
C MET A 1 -25.60 13.56 4.87
N ILE A 2 -24.70 14.45 5.27
CA ILE A 2 -23.31 14.06 5.58
C ILE A 2 -23.38 13.42 6.96
N ILE A 3 -23.35 12.08 7.02
CA ILE A 3 -23.04 11.41 8.28
C ILE A 3 -21.54 11.59 8.47
N THR A 4 -21.13 12.70 9.09
CA THR A 4 -19.80 12.83 9.67
C THR A 4 -19.73 11.88 10.86
N GLY A 5 -19.49 10.60 10.58
CA GLY A 5 -19.17 9.61 11.60
C GLY A 5 -17.79 9.94 12.14
N ASP A 6 -17.77 10.51 13.34
CA ASP A 6 -16.64 10.73 14.26
C ASP A 6 -15.21 10.66 13.66
N ASP A 7 -14.64 11.85 13.42
CA ASP A 7 -13.32 12.18 12.87
C ASP A 7 -12.09 11.67 13.66
N SER A 8 -12.28 10.75 14.62
CA SER A 8 -11.28 10.39 15.63
C SER A 8 -10.12 9.54 15.11
N PHE A 9 -10.28 8.86 13.98
CA PHE A 9 -9.26 7.99 13.39
C PHE A 9 -8.68 8.50 12.05
N GLY A 10 -9.16 9.64 11.52
CA GLY A 10 -8.68 10.19 10.25
C GLY A 10 -9.17 9.45 9.00
N LEU A 11 -10.21 8.63 9.16
CA LEU A 11 -10.98 7.99 8.09
C LEU A 11 -12.23 8.82 7.82
N GLU A 12 -12.46 9.21 6.57
CA GLU A 12 -13.56 10.07 6.15
C GLU A 12 -14.48 9.26 5.23
N VAL A 13 -15.78 9.31 5.50
CA VAL A 13 -16.80 8.73 4.63
C VAL A 13 -17.68 9.85 4.10
N SER A 14 -17.77 9.95 2.78
CA SER A 14 -18.74 10.81 2.11
C SER A 14 -19.73 9.96 1.33
N GLN A 15 -20.99 10.39 1.30
CA GLN A 15 -22.08 9.67 0.65
C GLN A 15 -22.76 10.57 -0.35
N ASN A 16 -22.84 10.10 -1.60
CA ASN A 16 -23.53 10.76 -2.70
C ASN A 16 -24.57 9.79 -3.32
N SER A 17 -25.30 10.26 -4.34
CA SER A 17 -26.22 9.42 -5.12
C SER A 17 -25.53 8.21 -5.76
N ASP A 18 -24.25 8.37 -6.09
CA ASP A 18 -23.48 7.39 -6.85
C ASP A 18 -22.89 6.29 -5.95
N GLY A 19 -22.87 6.49 -4.63
CA GLY A 19 -22.26 5.56 -3.69
C GLY A 19 -21.63 6.19 -2.46
N TYR A 20 -20.77 5.42 -1.82
CA TYR A 20 -19.93 5.84 -0.70
C TYR A 20 -18.50 6.06 -1.17
N TYR A 21 -17.85 7.10 -0.66
CA TYR A 21 -16.45 7.38 -0.89
C TYR A 21 -15.69 7.41 0.43
N LEU A 22 -14.68 6.57 0.53
CA LEU A 22 -13.84 6.38 1.70
C LEU A 22 -12.48 7.03 1.44
N SER A 23 -12.14 8.07 2.20
CA SER A 23 -10.85 8.78 2.09
C SER A 23 -10.12 8.88 3.42
N GLN A 24 -8.84 9.20 3.35
CA GLN A 24 -8.00 9.55 4.51
C GLN A 24 -7.27 10.87 4.22
N ALA A 25 -7.95 11.85 3.60
CA ALA A 25 -7.30 13.05 3.06
C ALA A 25 -6.73 13.93 4.18
N LYS A 26 -7.47 14.13 5.27
CA LYS A 26 -6.98 14.81 6.48
C LYS A 26 -5.76 14.10 7.09
N TYR A 27 -5.84 12.79 7.27
CA TYR A 27 -4.70 12.01 7.80
C TYR A 27 -3.46 12.10 6.90
N ALA A 28 -3.64 12.01 5.57
CA ALA A 28 -2.56 12.17 4.62
C ALA A 28 -1.94 13.58 4.68
N SER A 29 -2.77 14.62 4.83
CA SER A 29 -2.31 16.01 4.99
C SER A 29 -1.49 16.19 6.27
N ASP A 30 -1.97 15.65 7.40
CA ASP A 30 -1.26 15.68 8.68
C ASP A 30 0.03 14.85 8.66
N LEU A 31 0.06 13.78 7.87
CA LEU A 31 1.27 13.01 7.64
C LEU A 31 2.31 13.81 6.86
N LEU A 32 1.89 14.54 5.82
CA LEU A 32 2.76 15.40 5.03
C LEU A 32 3.34 16.56 5.86
N SER A 33 2.53 17.17 6.74
CA SER A 33 3.00 18.24 7.62
C SER A 33 4.02 17.72 8.64
N ARG A 34 3.77 16.56 9.27
CA ARG A 34 4.73 15.90 10.18
C ARG A 34 6.03 15.49 9.51
N ALA A 35 5.98 15.08 8.24
CA ALA A 35 7.17 14.73 7.47
C ALA A 35 8.06 15.95 7.12
N GLY A 36 7.55 17.18 7.31
CA GLY A 36 8.29 18.41 7.01
C GLY A 36 8.51 18.66 5.51
N ILE A 37 7.72 18.04 4.63
CA ILE A 37 7.86 18.24 3.18
C ILE A 37 7.19 19.55 2.78
N THR A 38 7.99 20.61 2.75
CA THR A 38 7.58 21.96 2.34
C THR A 38 7.72 22.21 0.85
N ASP A 39 8.44 21.34 0.12
CA ASP A 39 8.61 21.48 -1.33
C ASP A 39 7.29 21.26 -2.10
N SER A 40 7.10 21.95 -3.22
CA SER A 40 5.92 21.76 -4.09
C SER A 40 6.06 20.55 -5.02
N LYS A 41 7.03 19.66 -4.77
CA LYS A 41 7.34 18.55 -5.67
C LYS A 41 6.31 17.45 -5.49
N ILE A 42 5.72 17.04 -6.61
CA ILE A 42 4.82 15.89 -6.71
C ILE A 42 5.40 14.89 -7.72
N VAL A 43 5.04 13.62 -7.56
CA VAL A 43 5.41 12.55 -8.50
C VAL A 43 4.18 11.72 -8.84
N SER A 44 4.14 11.15 -10.04
CA SER A 44 2.99 10.37 -10.53
C SER A 44 3.01 8.89 -10.13
N THR A 45 4.14 8.38 -9.62
CA THR A 45 4.27 6.99 -9.18
C THR A 45 4.91 6.90 -7.79
N PRO A 46 4.45 5.98 -6.92
CA PRO A 46 4.96 5.83 -5.56
C PRO A 46 6.40 5.30 -5.52
N LEU A 47 6.81 4.57 -6.55
CA LEU A 47 8.17 4.04 -6.72
C LEU A 47 8.76 4.42 -8.07
N GLU A 48 10.08 4.40 -8.13
CA GLU A 48 10.80 4.51 -9.41
C GLU A 48 10.68 3.21 -10.20
N LEU A 49 10.63 3.35 -11.53
CA LEU A 49 10.69 2.19 -12.41
C LEU A 49 12.03 1.47 -12.17
N ASN A 50 11.97 0.15 -11.97
CA ASN A 50 13.15 -0.67 -11.63
C ASN A 50 13.85 -0.26 -10.33
N CYS A 51 13.12 0.30 -9.35
CA CYS A 51 13.68 0.60 -8.03
C CYS A 51 14.24 -0.68 -7.38
N LYS A 52 15.57 -0.75 -7.22
CA LYS A 52 16.27 -1.86 -6.58
C LYS A 52 16.84 -1.38 -5.24
N LEU A 53 16.06 -1.52 -4.18
CA LEU A 53 16.55 -1.25 -2.83
C LEU A 53 17.34 -2.45 -2.32
N THR A 54 18.54 -2.20 -1.77
CA THR A 54 19.40 -3.26 -1.24
C THR A 54 19.88 -2.91 0.16
N LEU A 55 20.23 -3.92 0.97
CA LEU A 55 20.69 -3.75 2.34
C LEU A 55 21.94 -2.88 2.48
N LEU A 56 22.74 -2.74 1.42
CA LEU A 56 24.05 -2.11 1.43
C LEU A 56 24.10 -0.77 0.69
N ASP A 57 23.00 -0.35 0.05
CA ASP A 57 23.01 0.86 -0.75
C ASP A 57 22.79 2.12 0.11
N GLY A 58 23.53 3.18 -0.17
CA GLY A 58 23.53 4.41 0.60
C GLY A 58 24.15 4.30 2.01
N THR A 59 24.01 5.39 2.78
CA THR A 59 24.57 5.53 4.12
C THR A 59 23.53 5.17 5.18
N PRO A 60 23.90 4.43 6.26
CA PRO A 60 23.02 4.22 7.40
C PRO A 60 22.46 5.52 7.96
N LEU A 61 21.18 5.54 8.32
CA LEU A 61 20.59 6.69 9.01
C LEU A 61 21.10 6.72 10.45
N ASN A 62 21.63 7.88 10.87
CA ASN A 62 22.03 8.11 12.27
C ASN A 62 20.83 8.01 13.23
N ASP A 63 19.68 8.54 12.81
CA ASP A 63 18.42 8.42 13.54
C ASP A 63 17.34 7.80 12.63
N PRO A 64 16.97 6.52 12.84
CA PRO A 64 15.93 5.84 12.08
C PRO A 64 14.50 6.15 12.56
N THR A 65 14.32 7.00 13.59
CA THR A 65 13.02 7.23 14.23
C THR A 65 11.99 7.77 13.25
N LEU A 66 12.32 8.83 12.51
CA LEU A 66 11.42 9.43 11.53
C LEU A 66 11.06 8.43 10.42
N TYR A 67 12.04 7.65 9.93
CA TYR A 67 11.79 6.59 8.95
C TYR A 67 10.73 5.61 9.45
N ARG A 68 10.91 5.09 10.66
CA ARG A 68 10.01 4.09 11.26
C ARG A 68 8.62 4.65 11.50
N GLN A 69 8.52 5.90 11.96
CA GLN A 69 7.25 6.59 12.17
C GLN A 69 6.49 6.80 10.85
N LEU A 70 7.16 7.22 9.79
CA LEU A 70 6.55 7.44 8.48
C LEU A 70 6.08 6.12 7.87
N VAL A 71 6.93 5.08 7.87
CA VAL A 71 6.56 3.76 7.35
C VAL A 71 5.38 3.17 8.12
N GLY A 72 5.39 3.27 9.46
CA GLY A 72 4.24 2.86 10.28
C GLY A 72 2.96 3.64 9.96
N SER A 73 3.07 4.94 9.70
CA SER A 73 1.94 5.78 9.31
C SER A 73 1.40 5.42 7.92
N PHE A 74 2.26 5.03 6.98
CA PHE A 74 1.83 4.59 5.67
C PHE A 74 1.01 3.29 5.72
N VAL A 75 1.34 2.37 6.63
CA VAL A 75 0.55 1.14 6.83
C VAL A 75 -0.90 1.48 7.18
N TYR A 76 -1.16 2.60 7.84
CA TYR A 76 -2.54 3.04 8.08
C TYR A 76 -3.23 3.62 6.83
N LEU A 77 -2.48 4.26 5.93
CA LEU A 77 -3.01 4.76 4.66
C LEU A 77 -3.43 3.65 3.70
N THR A 78 -2.84 2.45 3.80
CA THR A 78 -3.21 1.33 2.89
C THR A 78 -4.65 0.89 3.03
N ILE A 79 -5.35 1.29 4.11
CA ILE A 79 -6.79 1.05 4.33
C ILE A 79 -7.64 1.69 3.23
N THR A 80 -7.25 2.84 2.69
CA THR A 80 -7.96 3.50 1.58
C THR A 80 -7.14 3.60 0.31
N ARG A 81 -5.85 3.27 0.39
CA ARG A 81 -4.85 3.44 -0.67
C ARG A 81 -4.18 2.10 -1.03
N PRO A 82 -4.88 1.20 -1.73
CA PRO A 82 -4.28 -0.05 -2.21
C PRO A 82 -3.10 0.20 -3.15
N ASP A 83 -3.12 1.31 -3.90
CA ASP A 83 -2.13 1.71 -4.90
C ASP A 83 -0.71 1.90 -4.36
N ILE A 84 -0.55 2.22 -3.06
CA ILE A 84 0.75 2.38 -2.40
C ILE A 84 1.18 1.13 -1.62
N SER A 85 0.35 0.09 -1.54
CA SER A 85 0.57 -1.07 -0.66
C SER A 85 1.88 -1.79 -0.95
N TYR A 86 2.23 -1.97 -2.23
CA TYR A 86 3.49 -2.59 -2.63
C TYR A 86 4.71 -1.72 -2.26
N ALA A 87 4.60 -0.40 -2.44
CA ALA A 87 5.68 0.54 -2.10
C ALA A 87 5.98 0.54 -0.61
N ILE A 88 4.93 0.51 0.21
CA ILE A 88 5.03 0.45 1.66
C ILE A 88 5.63 -0.88 2.10
N TYR A 89 5.18 -1.98 1.50
CA TYR A 89 5.77 -3.29 1.73
C TYR A 89 7.29 -3.27 1.49
N LEU A 90 7.77 -2.72 0.37
CA LEU A 90 9.20 -2.65 0.07
C LEU A 90 9.99 -1.85 1.10
N VAL A 91 9.55 -0.64 1.46
CA VAL A 91 10.27 0.17 2.47
C VAL A 91 10.16 -0.43 3.88
N SER A 92 9.09 -1.18 4.19
CA SER A 92 8.94 -1.84 5.49
C SER A 92 10.00 -2.92 5.75
N GLN A 93 10.61 -3.49 4.71
CA GLN A 93 11.67 -4.49 4.86
C GLN A 93 12.94 -3.95 5.54
N PHE A 94 13.16 -2.63 5.47
CA PHE A 94 14.38 -1.97 5.95
C PHE A 94 14.21 -1.27 7.30
N MET A 95 13.16 -1.58 8.05
CA MET A 95 12.85 -0.95 9.35
C MET A 95 13.93 -1.14 10.42
N SER A 96 14.68 -2.24 10.36
CA SER A 96 15.74 -2.55 11.33
C SER A 96 16.93 -1.60 11.16
N ALA A 97 17.42 -1.44 9.94
CA ALA A 97 18.59 -0.63 9.59
C ALA A 97 18.35 0.17 8.29
N PRO A 98 17.54 1.25 8.33
CA PRO A 98 17.28 2.06 7.15
C PRO A 98 18.51 2.86 6.71
N ARG A 99 18.56 3.18 5.41
CA ARG A 99 19.66 3.90 4.75
C ARG A 99 19.13 5.06 3.92
N SER A 100 20.01 5.96 3.49
CA SER A 100 19.63 7.19 2.78
C SER A 100 18.82 6.92 1.50
N THR A 101 19.09 5.82 0.80
CA THR A 101 18.34 5.36 -0.37
C THR A 101 16.94 4.90 0.00
N HIS A 102 16.78 4.12 1.07
CA HIS A 102 15.48 3.73 1.63
C HIS A 102 14.66 4.96 2.03
N PHE A 103 15.30 5.93 2.67
CA PHE A 103 14.63 7.16 3.07
C PHE A 103 14.23 8.02 1.86
N SER A 104 15.03 8.04 0.80
CA SER A 104 14.67 8.69 -0.46
C SER A 104 13.41 8.07 -1.10
N ALA A 105 13.25 6.74 -1.01
CA ALA A 105 12.03 6.06 -1.44
C ALA A 105 10.81 6.46 -0.58
N VAL A 106 10.97 6.57 0.74
CA VAL A 106 9.93 7.08 1.66
C VAL A 106 9.51 8.51 1.30
N LEU A 107 10.46 9.39 1.00
CA LEU A 107 10.18 10.76 0.55
C LEU A 107 9.46 10.79 -0.80
N ARG A 108 9.79 9.88 -1.72
CA ARG A 108 9.07 9.73 -2.98
C ARG A 108 7.61 9.34 -2.75
N ILE A 109 7.34 8.36 -1.89
CA ILE A 109 5.97 7.94 -1.52
C ILE A 109 5.19 9.14 -0.98
N LEU A 110 5.78 9.97 -0.12
CA LEU A 110 5.12 11.19 0.36
C LEU A 110 4.81 12.18 -0.75
N ARG A 111 5.73 12.40 -1.69
CA ARG A 111 5.47 13.28 -2.87
C ARG A 111 4.35 12.74 -3.75
N TYR A 112 4.21 11.42 -3.85
CA TYR A 112 3.10 10.78 -4.55
C TYR A 112 1.78 11.01 -3.81
N ILE A 113 1.76 10.77 -2.49
CA ILE A 113 0.59 11.02 -1.62
C ILE A 113 0.16 12.49 -1.73
N LYS A 114 1.11 13.43 -1.75
CA LYS A 114 0.84 14.86 -1.93
C LYS A 114 0.11 15.17 -3.24
N GLY A 115 0.51 14.54 -4.35
CA GLY A 115 -0.15 14.70 -5.64
C GLY A 115 -1.50 13.97 -5.74
N THR A 116 -1.78 13.05 -4.83
CA THR A 116 -2.95 12.16 -4.84
C THR A 116 -3.72 12.24 -3.53
N LEU A 117 -3.72 13.40 -2.87
CA LEU A 117 -4.22 13.57 -1.50
C LEU A 117 -5.67 13.09 -1.33
N PHE A 118 -6.49 13.32 -2.35
CA PHE A 118 -7.91 13.03 -2.34
C PHE A 118 -8.25 11.62 -2.83
N TYR A 119 -7.27 10.78 -3.17
CA TYR A 119 -7.56 9.40 -3.59
C TYR A 119 -8.10 8.58 -2.42
N GLY A 120 -8.96 7.62 -2.75
CA GLY A 120 -9.67 6.79 -1.80
C GLY A 120 -10.44 5.68 -2.52
N LEU A 121 -11.32 5.01 -1.80
CA LEU A 121 -12.14 3.92 -2.34
C LEU A 121 -13.55 4.39 -2.63
N HIS A 122 -14.04 4.06 -3.81
CA HIS A 122 -15.41 4.32 -4.21
C HIS A 122 -16.22 3.02 -4.20
N PHE A 123 -17.31 3.02 -3.44
CA PHE A 123 -18.27 1.92 -3.35
C PHE A 123 -19.57 2.34 -4.04
N SER A 124 -19.76 1.87 -5.26
CA SER A 124 -20.91 2.25 -6.08
C SER A 124 -22.24 1.77 -5.48
N ALA A 125 -23.24 2.65 -5.41
CA ALA A 125 -24.61 2.31 -5.03
C ALA A 125 -25.29 1.39 -6.06
N THR A 126 -24.85 1.47 -7.32
CA THR A 126 -25.29 0.63 -8.42
C THR A 126 -24.12 -0.24 -8.87
N SER A 127 -23.96 -1.40 -8.25
CA SER A 127 -22.99 -2.41 -8.69
C SER A 127 -23.58 -3.81 -8.56
N SER A 128 -23.12 -4.73 -9.41
CA SER A 128 -23.48 -6.13 -9.30
C SER A 128 -22.86 -6.73 -8.03
N LEU A 129 -23.57 -7.57 -7.31
CA LEU A 129 -23.03 -8.28 -6.13
C LEU A 129 -22.22 -9.53 -6.52
N VAL A 130 -21.43 -9.43 -7.59
CA VAL A 130 -20.57 -10.50 -8.07
C VAL A 130 -19.18 -10.33 -7.46
N LEU A 131 -18.77 -11.32 -6.66
CA LEU A 131 -17.44 -11.36 -6.07
C LEU A 131 -16.42 -11.85 -7.11
N SER A 132 -15.43 -11.02 -7.41
CA SER A 132 -14.34 -11.31 -8.36
C SER A 132 -13.00 -11.12 -7.69
N GLY A 133 -12.06 -12.04 -7.91
CA GLY A 133 -10.75 -12.02 -7.29
C GLY A 133 -9.62 -12.14 -8.31
N TYR A 134 -8.56 -11.36 -8.10
CA TYR A 134 -7.33 -11.42 -8.87
C TYR A 134 -6.16 -11.72 -7.94
N SER A 135 -5.28 -12.63 -8.35
CA SER A 135 -4.03 -12.93 -7.65
C SER A 135 -2.85 -12.65 -8.56
N ASN A 136 -1.78 -12.08 -8.01
CA ASN A 136 -0.53 -11.84 -8.70
C ASN A 136 0.64 -12.32 -7.85
N VAL A 137 1.74 -12.71 -8.49
CA VAL A 137 2.98 -13.06 -7.81
C VAL A 137 4.18 -12.49 -8.56
N ASP A 138 5.09 -11.91 -7.80
CA ASP A 138 6.42 -11.53 -8.27
C ASP A 138 7.41 -12.61 -7.83
N TRP A 139 7.69 -13.57 -8.71
CA TRP A 139 8.54 -14.73 -8.38
C TRP A 139 10.00 -14.31 -8.20
N ALA A 140 10.58 -14.66 -7.05
CA ALA A 140 11.97 -14.34 -6.71
C ALA A 140 12.35 -12.86 -6.90
N GLY A 141 11.36 -11.95 -6.84
CA GLY A 141 11.58 -10.52 -7.06
C GLY A 141 12.38 -9.83 -5.94
N ASP A 142 12.47 -10.45 -4.76
CA ASP A 142 13.29 -9.93 -3.67
C ASP A 142 14.78 -10.21 -3.89
N LEU A 143 15.56 -9.15 -4.02
CA LEU A 143 17.01 -9.24 -4.28
C LEU A 143 17.82 -9.77 -3.09
N ILE A 144 17.24 -9.81 -1.88
CA ILE A 144 17.96 -10.19 -0.66
C ILE A 144 17.84 -11.69 -0.42
N ASP A 145 16.62 -12.23 -0.49
CA ASP A 145 16.35 -13.62 -0.13
C ASP A 145 15.64 -14.42 -1.23
N CYS A 146 15.46 -13.84 -2.42
CA CYS A 146 14.80 -14.45 -3.58
C CYS A 146 13.40 -14.97 -3.25
N ARG A 147 12.74 -14.44 -2.22
CA ARG A 147 11.35 -14.81 -1.91
C ARG A 147 10.40 -14.03 -2.79
N SER A 148 9.34 -14.70 -3.20
CA SER A 148 8.32 -14.11 -4.04
C SER A 148 7.43 -13.14 -3.24
N THR A 149 6.85 -12.14 -3.91
CA THR A 149 5.82 -11.28 -3.31
C THR A 149 4.46 -11.67 -3.90
N THR A 150 3.55 -12.15 -3.06
CA THR A 150 2.15 -12.42 -3.42
C THR A 150 1.33 -11.15 -3.25
N GLY A 151 0.43 -10.88 -4.19
CA GLY A 151 -0.63 -9.89 -4.02
C GLY A 151 -1.98 -10.41 -4.47
N TYR A 152 -3.06 -9.86 -3.91
CA TYR A 152 -4.41 -10.13 -4.39
C TYR A 152 -5.30 -8.89 -4.26
N TYR A 153 -6.37 -8.87 -5.05
CA TYR A 153 -7.41 -7.85 -5.06
C TYR A 153 -8.78 -8.53 -5.26
N PHE A 154 -9.71 -8.29 -4.34
CA PHE A 154 -11.08 -8.76 -4.41
C PHE A 154 -12.04 -7.60 -4.59
N PHE A 155 -12.92 -7.73 -5.57
CA PHE A 155 -13.94 -6.77 -5.93
C PHE A 155 -15.34 -7.37 -5.70
N LEU A 156 -16.24 -6.57 -5.13
CA LEU A 156 -17.66 -6.82 -5.17
C LEU A 156 -18.27 -5.90 -6.22
N GLY A 157 -18.57 -6.45 -7.39
CA GLY A 157 -18.89 -5.66 -8.57
C GLY A 157 -17.72 -4.77 -8.96
N ASN A 158 -17.94 -3.45 -8.89
CA ASN A 158 -16.92 -2.45 -9.22
C ASN A 158 -16.15 -1.93 -8.00
N SER A 159 -16.50 -2.40 -6.79
CA SER A 159 -15.97 -1.89 -5.54
C SER A 159 -14.87 -2.80 -5.02
N LEU A 160 -13.66 -2.28 -4.81
CA LEU A 160 -12.58 -3.04 -4.18
C LEU A 160 -12.85 -3.20 -2.68
N ILE A 161 -12.89 -4.44 -2.20
CA ILE A 161 -13.27 -4.76 -0.81
C ILE A 161 -12.16 -5.40 0.02
N SER A 162 -11.22 -6.11 -0.60
CA SER A 162 -10.06 -6.70 0.09
C SER A 162 -8.85 -6.72 -0.84
N TRP A 163 -7.68 -6.42 -0.29
CA TRP A 163 -6.42 -6.42 -1.03
C TRP A 163 -5.26 -6.71 -0.10
N ARG A 164 -4.17 -7.21 -0.67
CA ARG A 164 -2.93 -7.45 0.08
C ARG A 164 -1.72 -7.46 -0.83
N SER A 165 -0.58 -7.08 -0.28
CA SER A 165 0.75 -7.33 -0.85
C SER A 165 1.64 -7.87 0.26
N LYS A 166 2.22 -9.06 0.10
CA LYS A 166 2.94 -9.78 1.15
C LYS A 166 4.07 -10.64 0.58
N LYS A 167 5.22 -10.64 1.26
CA LYS A 167 6.30 -11.60 1.02
C LYS A 167 5.87 -13.03 1.36
N GLN A 168 6.16 -13.97 0.47
CA GLN A 168 6.05 -15.39 0.78
C GLN A 168 7.05 -15.77 1.88
N THR A 169 6.69 -16.72 2.75
CA THR A 169 7.54 -17.16 3.87
C THR A 169 8.71 -18.03 3.43
N VAL A 170 8.57 -18.67 2.26
CA VAL A 170 9.53 -19.61 1.69
C VAL A 170 9.93 -19.19 0.28
N VAL A 171 11.15 -19.57 -0.12
CA VAL A 171 11.65 -19.39 -1.49
C VAL A 171 11.01 -20.46 -2.38
N ALA A 172 10.33 -20.02 -3.44
CA ALA A 172 9.76 -20.92 -4.43
C ALA A 172 10.83 -21.38 -5.42
N ARG A 173 10.81 -22.67 -5.77
CA ARG A 173 11.76 -23.29 -6.71
C ARG A 173 11.35 -23.10 -8.17
N SER A 174 10.10 -22.70 -8.43
CA SER A 174 9.61 -22.31 -9.74
C SER A 174 8.57 -21.19 -9.66
N SER A 175 8.36 -20.49 -10.78
CA SER A 175 7.28 -19.50 -10.90
C SER A 175 5.91 -20.14 -10.62
N THR A 176 5.65 -21.32 -11.19
CA THR A 176 4.42 -22.09 -10.99
C THR A 176 4.15 -22.39 -9.51
N GLU A 177 5.17 -22.80 -8.75
CA GLU A 177 5.03 -23.04 -7.31
C GLU A 177 4.68 -21.76 -6.54
N SER A 178 5.27 -20.63 -6.93
CA SER A 178 4.94 -19.33 -6.33
C SER A 178 3.53 -18.87 -6.67
N GLU A 179 3.05 -19.14 -7.88
CA GLU A 179 1.68 -18.87 -8.34
C GLU A 179 0.66 -19.70 -7.56
N TYR A 180 0.91 -21.02 -7.39
CA TYR A 180 0.04 -21.87 -6.58
C TYR A 180 -0.06 -21.42 -5.12
N ARG A 181 1.04 -20.94 -4.54
CA ARG A 181 1.00 -20.33 -3.19
C ARG A 181 0.17 -19.05 -3.16
N ALA A 182 0.36 -18.17 -4.14
CA ALA A 182 -0.42 -16.95 -4.25
C ALA A 182 -1.92 -17.24 -4.40
N LEU A 183 -2.28 -18.24 -5.20
CA LEU A 183 -3.65 -18.71 -5.37
C LEU A 183 -4.22 -19.32 -4.09
N ALA A 184 -3.44 -20.09 -3.33
CA ALA A 184 -3.87 -20.65 -2.05
C ALA A 184 -4.19 -19.56 -1.01
N ASP A 185 -3.32 -18.55 -0.91
CA ASP A 185 -3.55 -17.37 -0.04
C ASP A 185 -4.81 -16.61 -0.48
N ALA A 186 -4.95 -16.32 -1.78
CA ALA A 186 -6.13 -15.65 -2.32
C ALA A 186 -7.41 -16.46 -2.11
N THR A 187 -7.38 -17.78 -2.32
CA THR A 187 -8.55 -18.65 -2.13
C THR A 187 -8.99 -18.69 -0.67
N SER A 188 -8.05 -18.66 0.27
CA SER A 188 -8.36 -18.61 1.70
C SER A 188 -9.09 -17.31 2.06
N GLU A 189 -8.66 -16.17 1.51
CA GLU A 189 -9.35 -14.89 1.65
C GLU A 189 -10.73 -14.92 0.98
N LEU A 190 -10.84 -15.49 -0.23
CA LEU A 190 -12.11 -15.63 -0.94
C LEU A 190 -13.14 -16.44 -0.15
N LEU A 191 -12.70 -17.52 0.50
CA LEU A 191 -13.54 -18.33 1.38
C LEU A 191 -13.99 -17.56 2.62
N TRP A 192 -13.16 -16.66 3.14
CA TRP A 192 -13.51 -15.80 4.28
C TRP A 192 -14.51 -14.70 3.91
N LEU A 193 -14.44 -14.18 2.68
CA LEU A 193 -15.35 -13.15 2.17
C LEU A 193 -16.75 -13.67 1.79
N ARG A 194 -16.93 -14.99 1.75
CA ARG A 194 -18.17 -15.65 1.34
C ARG A 194 -19.01 -16.09 2.54
#